data_AF-A0A0M9E398-F1
#
_entry.id   AF-A0A0M9E398-F1
#
_cell.length_a   1.000
_cell.length_b   1.000
_cell.length_c   1.000
_cell.angle_alpha   90.00
_cell.angle_beta   90.00
_cell.angle_gamma   90.00
#
_symmetry.space_group_name_H-M   'P 1'
#
loop_
_entity.id
_entity.type
_entity.pdbx_description
1 polymer ?
#
loop_
_entity_poly.entity_id
_entity_poly.type
_entity_poly.pdbx_seq_one_letter_code
_entity_poly.pdbx_strand_id
1 'polypeptide(L)'
;MALNMDAIGKKLGPFTKAYTWKDAVLYALGVGSGFSELDYCYEKDLKVIPSFSIAAIFEFLSHVGMESNVNLAGILHGEQELVFHNPIPPEGTLTTEGKITNFYDKGEGKGALVIAECDTYHSNGKKLFTSIITIFGRLDGGFGGENAPKKNIVIPDREPDFVVIDKPQVNQPLIYRLSGDEFQLHVDPEFAKISGFEKPIMHGLCTHGFACRALVQSLVPGEPEKVRKFNCRFSKTLYPGIDIKTLIWKTDEGKALWRTVNAESGDTVIDFGEFEYGEVPDDSIRFDDRVAIITGAGGGLGRVYALELAKRGAKIVVNDLGGSRDGSGSGSASPADKVVDEIKALGSDAVANYDNVATVEGGENIVQSALKAFGRVDIVINNAGILRDKSFIKMTQENWESVMAVHLSGAYHVSRPAFKAMKENNYGRIIMTTSAAGLYGNFGQTNYSSAKLGLVGLMNTLKLEGQKYNIKVNTIAPLAASRLTEDIFPPDFFEKTRPEFVSPIVLYLCSEECPVTGNIYNAGAGCFNRVAMMTGAGTVVKGANEFPTVDDIVAQKADIKSMSKAKEYYQLNDQVGDALLAFEAPKQP
;
A
#
# COMPACT_ATOMS: atom_id res chain seq x y z
N MET A 1 26.05 -34.93 1.36
CA MET A 1 25.88 -34.37 2.71
C MET A 1 24.43 -34.59 3.11
N ALA A 2 24.10 -34.60 4.41
CA ALA A 2 22.70 -34.65 4.83
C ALA A 2 22.03 -33.29 4.57
N LEU A 3 20.78 -33.30 4.12
CA LEU A 3 19.97 -32.09 3.96
C LEU A 3 19.82 -31.35 5.30
N ASN A 4 19.79 -30.02 5.25
CA ASN A 4 19.69 -29.16 6.44
C ASN A 4 18.23 -28.78 6.76
N MET A 5 17.53 -29.61 7.52
CA MET A 5 16.14 -29.34 7.91
C MET A 5 15.98 -28.11 8.82
N ASP A 6 17.02 -27.75 9.58
CA ASP A 6 17.01 -26.56 10.44
C ASP A 6 16.98 -25.25 9.63
N ALA A 7 17.09 -25.31 8.30
CA ALA A 7 16.96 -24.15 7.43
C ALA A 7 15.50 -23.70 7.26
N ILE A 8 14.51 -24.55 7.58
CA ILE A 8 13.09 -24.20 7.47
C ILE A 8 12.78 -22.95 8.29
N GLY A 9 12.13 -21.97 7.66
CA GLY A 9 11.67 -20.74 8.31
C GLY A 9 12.76 -19.69 8.53
N LYS A 10 14.04 -20.01 8.36
CA LYS A 10 15.12 -19.02 8.47
C LYS A 10 15.05 -18.02 7.33
N LYS A 11 15.23 -16.74 7.67
CA LYS A 11 15.22 -15.64 6.70
C LYS A 11 16.45 -15.74 5.78
N LEU A 12 16.20 -15.64 4.48
CA LEU A 12 17.19 -15.47 3.42
C LEU A 12 17.01 -14.09 2.78
N GLY A 13 18.10 -13.35 2.61
CA GLY A 13 18.09 -11.96 2.14
C GLY A 13 17.94 -10.91 3.27
N PRO A 14 17.79 -9.63 2.92
CA PRO A 14 17.48 -9.13 1.58
C PRO A 14 18.67 -9.20 0.61
N PHE A 15 18.43 -9.73 -0.58
CA PHE A 15 19.35 -9.68 -1.71
C PHE A 15 18.93 -8.54 -2.63
N THR A 16 19.87 -7.72 -3.09
CA THR A 16 19.55 -6.51 -3.85
C THR A 16 20.31 -6.50 -5.16
N LYS A 17 19.58 -6.30 -6.28
CA LYS A 17 20.14 -6.24 -7.62
C LYS A 17 19.62 -5.01 -8.36
N ALA A 18 20.53 -4.12 -8.74
CA ALA A 18 20.21 -3.06 -9.71
C ALA A 18 20.12 -3.67 -11.11
N TYR A 19 19.19 -3.16 -11.92
CA TYR A 19 19.03 -3.53 -13.32
C TYR A 19 18.59 -2.30 -14.11
N THR A 20 18.87 -2.34 -15.40
CA THR A 20 18.55 -1.30 -16.37
C THR A 20 17.70 -1.91 -17.47
N TRP A 21 17.19 -1.05 -18.36
CA TRP A 21 16.50 -1.49 -19.57
C TRP A 21 17.35 -2.46 -20.41
N LYS A 22 18.69 -2.35 -20.37
CA LYS A 22 19.60 -3.26 -21.09
C LYS A 22 19.51 -4.68 -20.56
N ASP A 23 19.36 -4.86 -19.26
CA ASP A 23 19.24 -6.17 -18.62
C ASP A 23 17.90 -6.82 -19.00
N ALA A 24 16.83 -6.02 -19.03
CA ALA A 24 15.52 -6.47 -19.49
C ALA A 24 15.55 -6.91 -20.97
N VAL A 25 16.18 -6.11 -21.84
CA VAL A 25 16.34 -6.43 -23.27
C VAL A 25 17.25 -7.65 -23.47
N LEU A 26 18.36 -7.75 -22.74
CA LEU A 26 19.28 -8.89 -22.80
C LEU A 26 18.56 -10.19 -22.42
N TYR A 27 17.75 -10.16 -21.38
CA TYR A 27 16.91 -11.29 -21.00
C TYR A 27 15.90 -11.64 -22.10
N ALA A 28 15.19 -10.63 -22.64
CA ALA A 28 14.21 -10.84 -23.70
C ALA A 28 14.83 -11.53 -24.93
N LEU A 29 16.00 -11.07 -25.37
CA LEU A 29 16.77 -11.72 -26.43
C LEU A 29 17.22 -13.13 -26.02
N GLY A 30 17.62 -13.31 -24.76
CA GLY A 30 17.99 -14.60 -24.17
C GLY A 30 16.87 -15.64 -24.17
N VAL A 31 15.60 -15.21 -24.18
CA VAL A 31 14.42 -16.08 -24.29
C VAL A 31 13.76 -16.03 -25.67
N GLY A 32 14.49 -15.54 -26.69
CA GLY A 32 14.15 -15.64 -28.10
C GLY A 32 13.33 -14.50 -28.68
N SER A 33 13.09 -13.42 -27.93
CA SER A 33 12.43 -12.21 -28.45
C SER A 33 13.24 -11.61 -29.59
N GLY A 34 12.56 -10.91 -30.51
CA GLY A 34 13.20 -10.31 -31.68
C GLY A 34 12.32 -9.26 -32.36
N PHE A 35 12.51 -9.07 -33.68
CA PHE A 35 11.82 -8.03 -34.45
C PHE A 35 10.29 -8.15 -34.47
N SER A 36 9.73 -9.33 -34.21
CA SER A 36 8.28 -9.52 -34.08
C SER A 36 7.71 -9.04 -32.75
N GLU A 37 8.57 -8.73 -31.77
CA GLU A 37 8.20 -8.33 -30.40
C GLU A 37 9.10 -7.18 -29.93
N LEU A 38 9.16 -6.11 -30.73
CA LEU A 38 10.00 -4.94 -30.41
C LEU A 38 9.63 -4.28 -29.08
N ASP A 39 8.41 -4.46 -28.59
CA ASP A 39 7.98 -3.98 -27.28
C ASP A 39 8.83 -4.58 -26.13
N TYR A 40 9.58 -5.67 -26.34
CA TYR A 40 10.54 -6.23 -25.37
C TYR A 40 12.01 -5.92 -25.70
N CYS A 41 12.29 -5.36 -26.87
CA CYS A 41 13.65 -5.20 -27.39
C CYS A 41 14.04 -3.76 -27.72
N TYR A 42 13.08 -2.83 -27.72
CA TYR A 42 13.28 -1.43 -28.07
C TYR A 42 12.88 -0.50 -26.91
N GLU A 43 13.81 0.35 -26.49
CA GLU A 43 13.75 1.14 -25.26
C GLU A 43 12.66 2.23 -25.23
N LYS A 44 12.06 2.57 -26.39
CA LYS A 44 11.10 3.67 -26.49
C LYS A 44 9.82 3.42 -25.66
N ASP A 45 9.25 2.23 -25.77
CA ASP A 45 7.99 1.83 -25.14
C ASP A 45 8.17 0.44 -24.47
N LEU A 46 9.34 0.25 -23.85
CA LEU A 46 9.81 -1.05 -23.38
C LEU A 46 8.90 -1.64 -22.30
N LYS A 47 8.40 -2.83 -22.59
CA LYS A 47 7.74 -3.73 -21.64
C LYS A 47 8.72 -4.81 -21.18
N VAL A 48 8.50 -5.32 -19.98
CA VAL A 48 9.33 -6.40 -19.43
C VAL A 48 8.55 -7.71 -19.47
N ILE A 49 9.16 -8.74 -20.06
CA ILE A 49 8.58 -10.08 -20.09
C ILE A 49 8.45 -10.59 -18.65
N PRO A 50 7.28 -11.11 -18.21
CA PRO A 50 7.08 -11.52 -16.82
C PRO A 50 8.09 -12.55 -16.32
N SER A 51 8.58 -13.44 -17.19
CA SER A 51 9.61 -14.41 -16.82
C SER A 51 10.97 -13.79 -16.46
N PHE A 52 11.20 -12.49 -16.73
CA PHE A 52 12.36 -11.74 -16.24
C PHE A 52 12.50 -11.81 -14.72
N SER A 53 11.41 -12.08 -13.97
CA SER A 53 11.44 -12.40 -12.54
C SER A 53 12.52 -13.42 -12.17
N ILE A 54 12.81 -14.38 -13.06
CA ILE A 54 13.85 -15.38 -12.85
C ILE A 54 15.24 -14.74 -12.72
N ALA A 55 15.55 -13.73 -13.53
CA ALA A 55 16.82 -13.01 -13.48
C ALA A 55 17.04 -12.27 -12.14
N ALA A 56 15.96 -12.03 -11.39
CA ALA A 56 15.98 -11.35 -10.09
C ALA A 56 16.12 -12.30 -8.88
N ILE A 57 15.95 -13.62 -9.09
CA ILE A 57 15.95 -14.61 -8.00
C ILE A 57 17.12 -15.60 -8.05
N PHE A 58 18.05 -15.48 -9.01
CA PHE A 58 19.21 -16.39 -9.10
C PHE A 58 20.08 -16.41 -7.84
N GLU A 59 20.31 -15.25 -7.23
CA GLU A 59 21.08 -15.16 -5.98
C GLU A 59 20.33 -15.86 -4.84
N PHE A 60 19.02 -15.61 -4.71
CA PHE A 60 18.16 -16.31 -3.76
C PHE A 60 18.19 -17.84 -3.98
N LEU A 61 18.04 -18.31 -5.22
CA LEU A 61 18.10 -19.72 -5.59
C LEU A 61 19.43 -20.37 -5.18
N SER A 62 20.54 -19.65 -5.39
CA SER A 62 21.88 -20.11 -5.01
C SER A 62 22.00 -20.28 -3.50
N HIS A 63 21.47 -19.32 -2.73
CA HIS A 63 21.41 -19.41 -1.27
C HIS A 63 20.50 -20.53 -0.78
N VAL A 64 19.36 -20.79 -1.43
CA VAL A 64 18.51 -21.95 -1.10
C VAL A 64 19.30 -23.26 -1.30
N GLY A 65 20.04 -23.39 -2.40
CA GLY A 65 20.89 -24.55 -2.65
C GLY A 65 21.97 -24.74 -1.57
N MET A 66 22.67 -23.66 -1.19
CA MET A 66 23.70 -23.71 -0.15
C MET A 66 23.11 -24.04 1.23
N GLU A 67 22.07 -23.31 1.66
CA GLU A 67 21.50 -23.42 3.01
C GLU A 67 20.76 -24.75 3.21
N SER A 68 20.25 -25.36 2.14
CA SER A 68 19.59 -26.66 2.19
C SER A 68 20.54 -27.85 2.29
N ASN A 69 21.84 -27.65 2.05
CA ASN A 69 22.84 -28.74 1.89
C ASN A 69 22.48 -29.79 0.83
N VAL A 70 21.66 -29.44 -0.17
CA VAL A 70 21.30 -30.35 -1.27
C VAL A 70 22.55 -30.77 -2.05
N ASN A 71 22.59 -32.03 -2.51
CA ASN A 71 23.72 -32.52 -3.26
C ASN A 71 23.77 -31.87 -4.65
N LEU A 72 24.74 -30.96 -4.83
CA LEU A 72 24.93 -30.19 -6.07
C LEU A 72 25.15 -31.07 -7.32
N ALA A 73 25.67 -32.29 -7.19
CA ALA A 73 25.83 -33.20 -8.33
C ALA A 73 24.49 -33.77 -8.83
N GLY A 74 23.47 -33.80 -7.95
CA GLY A 74 22.13 -34.32 -8.23
C GLY A 74 21.07 -33.23 -8.41
N ILE A 75 21.43 -31.95 -8.28
CA ILE A 75 20.49 -30.83 -8.23
C ILE A 75 19.84 -30.58 -9.58
N LEU A 76 18.51 -30.50 -9.59
CA LEU A 76 17.72 -30.08 -10.72
C LEU A 76 16.71 -29.03 -10.27
N HIS A 77 16.38 -28.11 -11.17
CA HIS A 77 15.28 -27.19 -10.96
C HIS A 77 13.97 -27.92 -11.32
N GLY A 78 13.15 -28.24 -10.32
CA GLY A 78 12.01 -29.14 -10.45
C GLY A 78 10.73 -28.42 -10.87
N GLU A 79 10.33 -27.41 -10.11
CA GLU A 79 9.10 -26.63 -10.35
C GLU A 79 9.36 -25.15 -10.08
N GLN A 80 8.63 -24.31 -10.80
CA GLN A 80 8.69 -22.86 -10.67
C GLN A 80 7.27 -22.31 -10.73
N GLU A 81 6.88 -21.57 -9.70
CA GLU A 81 5.64 -20.81 -9.65
C GLU A 81 5.95 -19.34 -9.40
N LEU A 82 5.35 -18.48 -10.21
CA LEU A 82 5.43 -17.03 -10.12
C LEU A 82 4.02 -16.47 -9.97
N VAL A 83 3.79 -15.68 -8.94
CA VAL A 83 2.55 -14.94 -8.70
C VAL A 83 2.87 -13.45 -8.82
N PHE A 84 2.26 -12.76 -9.77
CA PHE A 84 2.52 -11.37 -10.10
C PHE A 84 1.50 -10.45 -9.44
N HIS A 85 2.00 -9.48 -8.68
CA HIS A 85 1.21 -8.46 -8.00
C HIS A 85 1.23 -7.16 -8.82
N ASN A 86 2.41 -6.75 -9.31
CA ASN A 86 2.60 -5.55 -10.13
C ASN A 86 3.52 -5.86 -11.33
N PRO A 87 3.38 -5.14 -12.46
CA PRO A 87 4.30 -5.27 -13.59
C PRO A 87 5.73 -4.86 -13.21
N ILE A 88 6.72 -5.52 -13.81
CA ILE A 88 8.13 -5.22 -13.57
C ILE A 88 8.50 -3.97 -14.39
N PRO A 89 8.98 -2.88 -13.75
CA PRO A 89 9.49 -1.71 -14.47
C PRO A 89 10.68 -2.08 -15.39
N PRO A 90 11.02 -1.25 -16.39
CA PRO A 90 12.17 -1.51 -17.26
C PRO A 90 13.52 -1.32 -16.58
N GLU A 91 13.58 -0.61 -15.44
CA GLU A 91 14.82 -0.34 -14.71
C GLU A 91 14.54 -0.07 -13.23
N GLY A 92 15.57 -0.20 -12.40
CA GLY A 92 15.54 0.16 -11.00
C GLY A 92 16.35 -0.80 -10.13
N THR A 93 15.91 -0.99 -8.90
CA THR A 93 16.55 -1.91 -7.95
C THR A 93 15.52 -2.90 -7.44
N LEU A 94 15.85 -4.18 -7.53
CA LEU A 94 15.04 -5.29 -7.04
C LEU A 94 15.60 -5.75 -5.70
N THR A 95 14.73 -5.94 -4.72
CA THR A 95 15.07 -6.50 -3.41
C THR A 95 14.27 -7.78 -3.19
N THR A 96 14.96 -8.90 -3.00
CA THR A 96 14.35 -10.23 -2.82
C THR A 96 14.64 -10.73 -1.41
N GLU A 97 13.61 -11.15 -0.69
CA GLU A 97 13.73 -11.82 0.60
C GLU A 97 12.75 -12.98 0.71
N GLY A 98 13.13 -14.01 1.46
CA GLY A 98 12.34 -15.24 1.53
C GLY A 98 12.89 -16.24 2.53
N LYS A 99 12.53 -17.50 2.34
CA LYS A 99 12.91 -18.61 3.23
C LYS A 99 12.74 -19.96 2.54
N ILE A 100 13.43 -20.96 3.05
CA ILE A 100 13.07 -22.37 2.80
C ILE A 100 11.81 -22.66 3.63
N THR A 101 10.78 -23.17 2.98
CA THR A 101 9.48 -23.46 3.62
C THR A 101 9.38 -24.91 4.02
N ASN A 102 9.82 -25.84 3.16
CA ASN A 102 9.62 -27.27 3.36
C ASN A 102 10.72 -28.10 2.70
N PHE A 103 10.85 -29.33 3.19
CA PHE A 103 11.54 -30.43 2.52
C PHE A 103 10.60 -31.62 2.41
N TYR A 104 10.65 -32.33 1.28
CA TYR A 104 9.88 -33.56 1.09
C TYR A 104 10.78 -34.71 0.67
N ASP A 105 10.54 -35.88 1.25
CA ASP A 105 11.24 -37.11 0.93
C ASP A 105 10.45 -37.91 -0.12
N LYS A 106 11.11 -38.29 -1.22
CA LYS A 106 10.51 -39.19 -2.22
C LYS A 106 10.92 -40.65 -1.99
N GLY A 107 11.77 -40.91 -1.01
CA GLY A 107 12.34 -42.21 -0.66
C GLY A 107 13.75 -42.41 -1.19
N GLU A 108 14.42 -43.42 -0.64
CA GLU A 108 15.78 -43.81 -1.03
C GLU A 108 15.85 -44.08 -2.55
N GLY A 109 16.86 -43.49 -3.21
CA GLY A 109 17.06 -43.59 -4.66
C GLY A 109 16.03 -42.82 -5.52
N LYS A 110 15.04 -42.13 -4.93
CA LYS A 110 14.02 -41.34 -5.63
C LYS A 110 14.18 -39.83 -5.46
N GLY A 111 15.05 -39.40 -4.55
CA GLY A 111 15.44 -38.02 -4.30
C GLY A 111 14.58 -37.28 -3.28
N ALA A 112 14.83 -35.97 -3.14
CA ALA A 112 14.15 -35.08 -2.22
C ALA A 112 13.75 -33.77 -2.91
N LEU A 113 12.73 -33.10 -2.39
CA LEU A 113 12.33 -31.76 -2.83
C LEU A 113 12.65 -30.74 -1.74
N VAL A 114 13.27 -29.62 -2.13
CA VAL A 114 13.44 -28.44 -1.28
C VAL A 114 12.52 -27.35 -1.82
N ILE A 115 11.63 -26.85 -0.98
CA ILE A 115 10.70 -25.77 -1.34
C ILE A 115 11.17 -24.48 -0.69
N ALA A 116 11.27 -23.43 -1.49
CA ALA A 116 11.55 -22.09 -1.01
C ALA A 116 10.56 -21.08 -1.60
N GLU A 117 10.26 -20.05 -0.82
CA GLU A 117 9.36 -18.97 -1.19
C GLU A 117 10.07 -17.64 -0.96
N CYS A 118 9.96 -16.72 -1.91
CA CYS A 118 10.45 -15.36 -1.77
C CYS A 118 9.52 -14.33 -2.39
N ASP A 119 9.59 -13.12 -1.84
CA ASP A 119 8.97 -11.92 -2.37
C ASP A 119 10.03 -11.00 -2.95
N THR A 120 9.73 -10.38 -4.09
CA THR A 120 10.58 -9.38 -4.72
C THR A 120 9.87 -8.03 -4.80
N TYR A 121 10.55 -6.99 -4.33
CA TYR A 121 10.10 -5.61 -4.27
C TYR A 121 10.93 -4.72 -5.20
N HIS A 122 10.30 -3.68 -5.73
CA HIS A 122 10.99 -2.63 -6.49
C HIS A 122 11.34 -1.44 -5.60
N SER A 123 12.36 -0.67 -5.98
CA SER A 123 12.77 0.57 -5.30
C SER A 123 11.70 1.66 -5.23
N ASN A 124 10.57 1.51 -5.93
CA ASN A 124 9.40 2.41 -5.83
C ASN A 124 8.42 2.00 -4.70
N GLY A 125 8.75 0.96 -3.93
CA GLY A 125 7.95 0.45 -2.82
C GLY A 125 6.92 -0.61 -3.19
N LYS A 126 6.73 -0.94 -4.48
CA LYS A 126 5.77 -1.95 -4.90
C LYS A 126 6.34 -3.37 -4.76
N LYS A 127 5.50 -4.28 -4.23
CA LYS A 127 5.71 -5.72 -4.35
C LYS A 127 5.43 -6.13 -5.80
N LEU A 128 6.42 -6.73 -6.47
CA LEU A 128 6.29 -7.10 -7.88
C LEU A 128 5.71 -8.50 -8.02
N PHE A 129 6.36 -9.50 -7.42
CA PHE A 129 5.95 -10.90 -7.52
C PHE A 129 6.39 -11.70 -6.30
N THR A 130 5.74 -12.85 -6.12
CA THR A 130 6.12 -13.92 -5.21
C THR A 130 6.58 -15.11 -6.05
N SER A 131 7.69 -15.74 -5.68
CA SER A 131 8.24 -16.91 -6.36
C SER A 131 8.26 -18.10 -5.41
N ILE A 132 7.67 -19.22 -5.83
CA ILE A 132 7.78 -20.52 -5.16
C ILE A 132 8.64 -21.43 -6.03
N ILE A 133 9.73 -21.91 -5.45
CA ILE A 133 10.78 -22.65 -6.12
C ILE A 133 10.82 -24.06 -5.53
N THR A 134 10.83 -25.06 -6.40
CA THR A 134 11.10 -26.45 -6.00
C THR A 134 12.41 -26.91 -6.59
N ILE A 135 13.41 -27.15 -5.75
CA ILE A 135 14.65 -27.81 -6.13
C ILE A 135 14.48 -29.32 -5.93
N PHE A 136 14.86 -30.10 -6.94
CA PHE A 136 14.86 -31.57 -6.87
C PHE A 136 16.28 -32.10 -6.69
N GLY A 137 16.60 -32.59 -5.50
CA GLY A 137 17.85 -33.27 -5.18
C GLY A 137 17.73 -34.77 -5.47
N ARG A 138 18.14 -35.21 -6.66
CA ARG A 138 17.99 -36.62 -7.09
C ARG A 138 18.68 -37.63 -6.17
N LEU A 139 19.73 -37.20 -5.49
CA LEU A 139 20.60 -38.04 -4.67
C LEU A 139 20.33 -37.90 -3.16
N ASP A 140 19.29 -37.14 -2.78
CA ASP A 140 19.08 -36.71 -1.39
C ASP A 140 17.84 -37.35 -0.74
N GLY A 141 17.26 -38.39 -1.34
CA GLY A 141 16.10 -39.11 -0.81
C GLY A 141 16.45 -40.14 0.26
N GLY A 142 15.46 -40.57 1.04
CA GLY A 142 15.61 -41.57 2.11
C GLY A 142 16.06 -41.00 3.44
N PHE A 143 15.77 -39.71 3.70
CA PHE A 143 16.10 -39.03 4.95
C PHE A 143 14.99 -39.13 6.02
N GLY A 144 13.87 -39.78 5.71
CA GLY A 144 12.77 -40.02 6.65
C GLY A 144 11.79 -38.85 6.76
N GLY A 145 11.74 -37.97 5.77
CA GLY A 145 10.83 -36.81 5.72
C GLY A 145 9.42 -37.16 5.25
N GLU A 146 8.56 -36.14 5.20
CA GLU A 146 7.19 -36.29 4.71
C GLU A 146 7.12 -36.43 3.19
N ASN A 147 6.07 -37.10 2.69
CA ASN A 147 5.80 -37.15 1.27
C ASN A 147 5.30 -35.79 0.77
N ALA A 148 5.70 -35.40 -0.43
CA ALA A 148 5.17 -34.21 -1.08
C ALA A 148 3.65 -34.34 -1.32
N PRO A 149 2.87 -33.26 -1.11
CA PRO A 149 1.47 -33.24 -1.48
C PRO A 149 1.26 -33.57 -2.95
N LYS A 150 0.20 -34.32 -3.27
CA LYS A 150 -0.17 -34.57 -4.67
C LYS A 150 -0.75 -33.30 -5.28
N LYS A 151 -0.12 -32.80 -6.35
CA LYS A 151 -0.70 -31.77 -7.21
C LYS A 151 -1.68 -32.42 -8.19
N ASN A 152 -2.91 -31.92 -8.25
CA ASN A 152 -3.98 -32.41 -9.12
C ASN A 152 -4.14 -31.51 -10.35
N ILE A 153 -3.08 -31.32 -11.13
CA ILE A 153 -3.16 -30.61 -12.41
C ILE A 153 -3.38 -31.65 -13.50
N VAL A 154 -4.49 -31.54 -14.23
CA VAL A 154 -4.86 -32.47 -15.30
C VAL A 154 -4.93 -31.69 -16.60
N ILE A 155 -4.00 -31.97 -17.52
CA ILE A 155 -4.04 -31.43 -18.88
C ILE A 155 -5.28 -32.02 -19.58
N PRO A 156 -6.13 -31.18 -20.23
CA PRO A 156 -7.33 -31.67 -20.89
C PRO A 156 -7.05 -32.72 -21.96
N ASP A 157 -7.87 -33.77 -22.01
CA ASP A 157 -7.84 -34.79 -23.07
C ASP A 157 -8.60 -34.30 -24.32
N ARG A 158 -8.10 -33.21 -24.91
CA ARG A 158 -8.57 -32.59 -26.15
C ARG A 158 -7.43 -31.85 -26.83
N GLU A 159 -7.62 -31.49 -28.10
CA GLU A 159 -6.66 -30.63 -28.80
C GLU A 159 -6.48 -29.27 -28.08
N PRO A 160 -5.25 -28.72 -28.07
CA PRO A 160 -4.97 -27.40 -27.52
C PRO A 160 -5.67 -26.30 -28.32
N ASP A 161 -6.06 -25.24 -27.63
CA ASP A 161 -6.66 -24.06 -28.26
C ASP A 161 -5.60 -23.26 -29.05
N PHE A 162 -4.34 -23.30 -28.59
CA PHE A 162 -3.20 -22.71 -29.29
C PHE A 162 -2.00 -23.65 -29.30
N VAL A 163 -1.30 -23.66 -30.43
CA VAL A 163 0.00 -24.31 -30.60
C VAL A 163 0.97 -23.26 -31.12
N VAL A 164 1.89 -22.82 -30.28
CA VAL A 164 2.94 -21.86 -30.65
C VAL A 164 4.22 -22.62 -30.89
N ILE A 165 4.77 -22.49 -32.09
CA ILE A 165 6.05 -23.12 -32.47
C ILE A 165 7.13 -22.06 -32.34
N ASP A 166 8.21 -22.42 -31.65
CA ASP A 166 9.36 -21.55 -31.47
C ASP A 166 10.66 -22.32 -31.72
N LYS A 167 11.71 -21.58 -32.10
CA LYS A 167 13.02 -22.16 -32.44
C LYS A 167 14.14 -21.53 -31.63
N PRO A 168 14.46 -22.08 -30.44
CA PRO A 168 15.66 -21.72 -29.72
C PRO A 168 16.89 -21.89 -30.61
N GLN A 169 17.70 -20.85 -30.75
CA GLN A 169 18.91 -20.91 -31.56
C GLN A 169 19.96 -21.83 -30.91
N VAL A 170 20.91 -22.31 -31.71
CA VAL A 170 22.00 -23.17 -31.19
C VAL A 170 22.85 -22.44 -30.15
N ASN A 171 23.02 -21.13 -30.29
CA ASN A 171 23.75 -20.26 -29.37
C ASN A 171 22.86 -19.62 -28.27
N GLN A 172 21.58 -19.97 -28.19
CA GLN A 172 20.64 -19.37 -27.23
C GLN A 172 21.12 -19.45 -25.76
N PRO A 173 21.70 -20.58 -25.27
CA PRO A 173 22.21 -20.65 -23.89
C PRO A 173 23.31 -19.65 -23.59
N LEU A 174 24.12 -19.27 -24.61
CA LEU A 174 25.23 -18.32 -24.45
C LEU A 174 24.72 -16.90 -24.19
N ILE A 175 23.54 -16.57 -24.71
CA ILE A 175 22.89 -15.27 -24.46
C ILE A 175 22.17 -15.32 -23.12
N TYR A 176 21.35 -16.35 -22.90
CA TYR A 176 20.52 -16.45 -21.69
C TYR A 176 21.35 -16.44 -20.39
N ARG A 177 22.50 -17.14 -20.37
CA ARG A 177 23.37 -17.19 -19.19
C ARG A 177 23.81 -15.82 -18.67
N LEU A 178 23.90 -14.82 -19.56
CA LEU A 178 24.29 -13.46 -19.20
C LEU A 178 23.22 -12.72 -18.36
N SER A 179 22.03 -13.31 -18.21
CA SER A 179 20.97 -12.83 -17.32
C SER A 179 21.11 -13.30 -15.86
N GLY A 180 22.05 -14.23 -15.59
CA GLY A 180 22.44 -14.62 -14.22
C GLY A 180 22.77 -16.10 -14.02
N ASP A 181 22.29 -17.02 -14.87
CA ASP A 181 22.60 -18.45 -14.74
C ASP A 181 23.91 -18.81 -15.46
N GLU A 182 25.01 -18.65 -14.76
CA GLU A 182 26.35 -18.90 -15.28
C GLU A 182 26.80 -20.36 -15.19
N PHE A 183 25.91 -21.28 -14.80
CA PHE A 183 26.26 -22.67 -14.53
C PHE A 183 26.86 -23.38 -15.76
N GLN A 184 27.97 -24.09 -15.54
CA GLN A 184 28.84 -24.62 -16.60
C GLN A 184 28.13 -25.64 -17.50
N LEU A 185 27.11 -26.32 -17.01
CA LEU A 185 26.30 -27.31 -17.74
C LEU A 185 25.75 -26.80 -19.09
N HIS A 186 25.60 -25.49 -19.22
CA HIS A 186 24.97 -24.85 -20.38
C HIS A 186 25.97 -24.28 -21.40
N VAL A 187 27.28 -24.34 -21.11
CA VAL A 187 28.32 -23.75 -21.98
C VAL A 187 29.55 -24.63 -22.16
N ASP A 188 29.91 -25.45 -21.16
CA ASP A 188 31.11 -26.28 -21.17
C ASP A 188 30.80 -27.72 -21.61
N PRO A 189 31.30 -28.17 -22.78
CA PRO A 189 31.07 -29.53 -23.27
C PRO A 189 31.66 -30.63 -22.39
N GLU A 190 32.78 -30.38 -21.72
CA GLU A 190 33.41 -31.37 -20.83
C GLU A 190 32.58 -31.55 -19.57
N PHE A 191 32.17 -30.43 -18.95
CA PHE A 191 31.30 -30.45 -17.78
C PHE A 191 29.95 -31.11 -18.07
N ALA A 192 29.35 -30.83 -19.24
CA ALA A 192 28.09 -31.45 -19.66
C ALA A 192 28.21 -32.98 -19.78
N LYS A 193 29.30 -33.48 -20.37
CA LYS A 193 29.59 -34.92 -20.48
C LYS A 193 29.77 -35.58 -19.12
N ILE A 194 30.53 -34.95 -18.22
CA ILE A 194 30.71 -35.44 -16.85
C ILE A 194 29.36 -35.47 -16.10
N SER A 195 28.47 -34.52 -16.40
CA SER A 195 27.11 -34.45 -15.85
C SER A 195 26.11 -35.42 -16.50
N GLY A 196 26.56 -36.25 -17.46
CA GLY A 196 25.75 -37.28 -18.10
C GLY A 196 24.99 -36.84 -19.35
N PHE A 197 25.36 -35.71 -19.97
CA PHE A 197 24.74 -35.21 -21.20
C PHE A 197 25.70 -35.28 -22.39
N GLU A 198 25.19 -35.48 -23.60
CA GLU A 198 26.02 -35.55 -24.81
C GLU A 198 26.81 -34.26 -25.09
N LYS A 199 26.19 -33.11 -24.82
CA LYS A 199 26.68 -31.75 -25.04
C LYS A 199 25.94 -30.77 -24.11
N PRO A 200 26.31 -29.48 -24.06
CA PRO A 200 25.58 -28.51 -23.25
C PRO A 200 24.08 -28.45 -23.61
N ILE A 201 23.24 -28.37 -22.58
CA ILE A 201 21.77 -28.35 -22.71
C ILE A 201 21.23 -26.92 -22.57
N MET A 202 20.02 -26.69 -23.10
CA MET A 202 19.26 -25.47 -22.81
C MET A 202 19.00 -25.33 -21.31
N HIS A 203 19.06 -24.11 -20.79
CA HIS A 203 18.51 -23.82 -19.47
C HIS A 203 17.01 -24.11 -19.47
N GLY A 204 16.51 -24.85 -18.48
CA GLY A 204 15.07 -25.08 -18.33
C GLY A 204 14.32 -23.75 -18.23
N LEU A 205 14.85 -22.82 -17.44
CA LEU A 205 14.31 -21.47 -17.25
C LEU A 205 14.36 -20.60 -18.52
N CYS A 206 15.26 -20.89 -19.47
CA CYS A 206 15.22 -20.28 -20.80
C CYS A 206 14.01 -20.79 -21.58
N THR A 207 13.79 -22.11 -21.62
CA THR A 207 12.62 -22.74 -22.26
C THR A 207 11.30 -22.24 -21.64
N HIS A 208 11.28 -22.04 -20.32
CA HIS A 208 10.18 -21.39 -19.61
C HIS A 208 9.93 -19.95 -20.08
N GLY A 209 10.98 -19.18 -20.39
CA GLY A 209 10.84 -17.85 -20.98
C GLY A 209 10.23 -17.87 -22.40
N PHE A 210 10.59 -18.83 -23.23
CA PHE A 210 9.92 -19.05 -24.52
C PHE A 210 8.43 -19.37 -24.33
N ALA A 211 8.09 -20.23 -23.37
CA ALA A 211 6.69 -20.53 -23.05
C ALA A 211 5.93 -19.30 -22.54
N CYS A 212 6.58 -18.43 -21.74
CA CYS A 212 6.00 -17.17 -21.27
C CYS A 212 5.58 -16.28 -22.44
N ARG A 213 6.48 -16.09 -23.42
CA ARG A 213 6.19 -15.32 -24.65
C ARG A 213 5.01 -15.92 -25.41
N ALA A 214 5.02 -17.23 -25.65
CA ALA A 214 3.93 -17.93 -26.32
C ALA A 214 2.58 -17.75 -25.62
N LEU A 215 2.55 -17.81 -24.28
CA LEU A 215 1.35 -17.62 -23.47
C LEU A 215 0.84 -16.17 -23.54
N VAL A 216 1.74 -15.19 -23.39
CA VAL A 216 1.39 -13.76 -23.51
C VAL A 216 0.82 -13.47 -24.90
N GLN A 217 1.51 -13.91 -25.96
CA GLN A 217 1.06 -13.73 -27.34
C GLN A 217 -0.32 -14.33 -27.60
N SER A 218 -0.64 -15.47 -26.98
CA SER A 218 -1.89 -16.21 -27.23
C SER A 218 -3.07 -15.73 -26.37
N LEU A 219 -2.81 -15.28 -25.14
CA LEU A 219 -3.84 -15.04 -24.13
C LEU A 219 -4.04 -13.55 -23.81
N VAL A 220 -2.97 -12.75 -23.84
CA VAL A 220 -2.97 -11.31 -23.54
C VAL A 220 -2.02 -10.57 -24.50
N PRO A 221 -2.31 -10.59 -25.81
CA PRO A 221 -1.36 -10.15 -26.84
C PRO A 221 -0.93 -8.70 -26.64
N GLY A 222 0.37 -8.50 -26.46
CA GLY A 222 0.96 -7.17 -26.23
C GLY A 222 0.72 -6.60 -24.83
N GLU A 223 0.10 -7.34 -23.91
CA GLU A 223 -0.21 -6.89 -22.54
C GLU A 223 0.43 -7.82 -21.48
N PRO A 224 1.78 -7.94 -21.44
CA PRO A 224 2.50 -8.76 -20.45
C PRO A 224 2.17 -8.38 -19.00
N GLU A 225 1.78 -7.13 -18.74
CA GLU A 225 1.37 -6.64 -17.44
C GLU A 225 0.14 -7.37 -16.86
N LYS A 226 -0.68 -8.00 -17.72
CA LYS A 226 -1.87 -8.76 -17.30
C LYS A 226 -1.57 -10.16 -16.79
N VAL A 227 -0.35 -10.66 -16.88
CA VAL A 227 0.01 -11.96 -16.32
C VAL A 227 -0.09 -11.91 -14.79
N ARG A 228 -0.82 -12.85 -14.18
CA ARG A 228 -1.08 -12.93 -12.73
C ARG A 228 -0.46 -14.16 -12.09
N LYS A 229 -0.45 -15.29 -12.78
CA LYS A 229 0.22 -16.52 -12.33
C LYS A 229 0.90 -17.22 -13.49
N PHE A 230 2.10 -17.74 -13.25
CA PHE A 230 2.85 -18.56 -14.20
C PHE A 230 3.57 -19.69 -13.45
N ASN A 231 3.03 -20.90 -13.55
CA ASN A 231 3.50 -22.10 -12.84
C ASN A 231 3.87 -23.20 -13.84
N CYS A 232 4.87 -24.02 -13.52
CA CYS A 232 5.22 -25.22 -14.28
C CYS A 232 6.08 -26.23 -13.53
N ARG A 233 6.25 -27.42 -14.14
CA ARG A 233 7.22 -28.44 -13.76
C ARG A 233 8.15 -28.80 -14.93
N PHE A 234 9.45 -28.76 -14.68
CA PHE A 234 10.46 -29.23 -15.63
C PHE A 234 10.52 -30.76 -15.63
N SER A 235 10.39 -31.37 -16.81
CA SER A 235 10.21 -32.82 -16.96
C SER A 235 11.37 -33.49 -17.70
N LYS A 236 11.83 -32.91 -18.81
CA LYS A 236 12.95 -33.44 -19.61
C LYS A 236 13.86 -32.30 -20.07
N THR A 237 15.11 -32.65 -20.36
CA THR A 237 16.09 -31.70 -20.90
C THR A 237 15.89 -31.47 -22.40
N LEU A 238 16.28 -30.29 -22.87
CA LEU A 238 16.24 -29.89 -24.27
C LEU A 238 17.65 -29.52 -24.75
N TYR A 239 18.04 -29.95 -25.95
CA TYR A 239 19.28 -29.50 -26.58
C TYR A 239 19.06 -28.20 -27.36
N PRO A 240 20.06 -27.29 -27.42
CA PRO A 240 19.95 -26.06 -28.21
C PRO A 240 19.74 -26.34 -29.70
N GLY A 241 18.97 -25.49 -30.38
CA GLY A 241 18.67 -25.62 -31.81
C GLY A 241 17.46 -26.49 -32.16
N ILE A 242 16.87 -27.17 -31.17
CA ILE A 242 15.70 -28.03 -31.35
C ILE A 242 14.43 -27.21 -31.25
N ASP A 243 13.54 -27.35 -32.25
CA ASP A 243 12.25 -26.68 -32.28
C ASP A 243 11.36 -27.16 -31.11
N ILE A 244 10.57 -26.25 -30.54
CA ILE A 244 9.64 -26.53 -29.44
C ILE A 244 8.21 -26.14 -29.82
N LYS A 245 7.24 -26.79 -29.19
CA LYS A 245 5.82 -26.40 -29.27
C LYS A 245 5.28 -26.13 -27.88
N THR A 246 4.76 -24.93 -27.65
CA THR A 246 3.97 -24.61 -26.46
C THR A 246 2.50 -24.82 -26.78
N LEU A 247 1.90 -25.80 -26.10
CA LEU A 247 0.50 -26.20 -26.23
C LEU A 247 -0.29 -25.54 -25.11
N ILE A 248 -1.41 -24.89 -25.43
CA ILE A 248 -2.17 -24.06 -24.49
C ILE A 248 -3.65 -24.42 -24.56
N TRP A 249 -4.26 -24.65 -23.41
CA TRP A 249 -5.69 -24.95 -23.23
C TRP A 249 -6.32 -23.92 -22.30
N LYS A 250 -7.28 -23.14 -22.77
CA LYS A 250 -8.14 -22.32 -21.93
C LYS A 250 -9.03 -23.23 -21.08
N THR A 251 -9.10 -22.93 -19.78
CA THR A 251 -9.94 -23.69 -18.84
C THR A 251 -11.12 -22.86 -18.35
N ASP A 252 -10.87 -21.62 -17.94
CA ASP A 252 -11.86 -20.68 -17.43
C ASP A 252 -11.52 -19.24 -17.88
N GLU A 253 -12.39 -18.29 -17.57
CA GLU A 253 -12.09 -16.87 -17.77
C GLU A 253 -10.82 -16.49 -17.01
N GLY A 254 -9.84 -15.93 -17.73
CA GLY A 254 -8.54 -15.55 -17.16
C GLY A 254 -7.61 -16.72 -16.81
N LYS A 255 -7.92 -17.98 -17.20
CA LYS A 255 -7.11 -19.16 -16.85
C LYS A 255 -6.79 -20.07 -18.03
N ALA A 256 -5.59 -20.64 -18.03
CA ALA A 256 -5.16 -21.64 -18.99
C ALA A 256 -4.21 -22.68 -18.38
N LEU A 257 -4.23 -23.88 -18.94
CA LEU A 257 -3.21 -24.91 -18.75
C LEU A 257 -2.28 -24.94 -19.95
N TRP A 258 -1.02 -25.34 -19.73
CA TRP A 258 -0.04 -25.37 -20.80
C TRP A 258 1.05 -26.43 -20.59
N ARG A 259 1.73 -26.74 -21.70
CA ARG A 259 2.87 -27.68 -21.75
C ARG A 259 3.79 -27.28 -22.89
N THR A 260 5.10 -27.51 -22.72
CA THR A 260 6.07 -27.40 -23.81
C THR A 260 6.59 -28.78 -24.19
N VAL A 261 6.56 -29.10 -25.48
CA VAL A 261 7.07 -30.35 -26.03
C VAL A 261 8.20 -30.11 -27.03
N ASN A 262 9.11 -31.07 -27.13
CA ASN A 262 10.07 -31.16 -28.21
C ASN A 262 9.31 -31.40 -29.52
N ALA A 263 9.49 -30.54 -30.52
CA ALA A 263 8.73 -30.61 -31.76
C ALA A 263 9.09 -31.81 -32.64
N GLU A 264 10.30 -32.35 -32.49
CA GLU A 264 10.82 -33.49 -33.25
C GLU A 264 10.42 -34.82 -32.61
N SER A 265 10.68 -35.00 -31.30
CA SER A 265 10.40 -36.26 -30.61
C SER A 265 9.01 -36.38 -30.00
N GLY A 266 8.30 -35.25 -29.81
CA GLY A 266 7.03 -35.19 -29.08
C GLY A 266 7.18 -35.29 -27.56
N ASP A 267 8.41 -35.38 -27.05
CA ASP A 267 8.67 -35.49 -25.62
C ASP A 267 8.22 -34.23 -24.85
N THR A 268 7.60 -34.44 -23.70
CA THR A 268 7.25 -33.34 -22.80
C THR A 268 8.47 -32.82 -22.06
N VAL A 269 8.79 -31.54 -22.28
CA VAL A 269 9.95 -30.84 -21.71
C VAL A 269 9.54 -30.10 -20.44
N ILE A 270 8.43 -29.35 -20.51
CA ILE A 270 7.81 -28.66 -19.37
C ILE A 270 6.36 -29.09 -19.32
N ASP A 271 5.88 -29.49 -18.14
CA ASP A 271 4.55 -30.04 -17.91
C ASP A 271 3.82 -29.32 -16.77
N PHE A 272 2.53 -29.62 -16.62
CA PHE A 272 1.67 -29.12 -15.55
C PHE A 272 1.71 -27.60 -15.43
N GLY A 273 1.74 -26.95 -16.60
CA GLY A 273 1.73 -25.51 -16.67
C GLY A 273 0.38 -24.96 -16.29
N GLU A 274 0.34 -23.99 -15.38
CA GLU A 274 -0.83 -23.15 -15.13
C GLU A 274 -0.49 -21.71 -15.47
N PHE A 275 -1.45 -20.99 -16.01
CA PHE A 275 -1.32 -19.58 -16.36
C PHE A 275 -2.61 -18.85 -16.01
N GLU A 276 -2.52 -17.81 -15.20
CA GLU A 276 -3.64 -16.91 -14.90
C GLU A 276 -3.31 -15.50 -15.39
N TYR A 277 -4.32 -14.83 -15.94
CA TYR A 277 -4.20 -13.49 -16.52
C TYR A 277 -5.47 -12.66 -16.24
N GLY A 278 -5.30 -11.35 -16.10
CA GLY A 278 -6.37 -10.42 -15.78
C GLY A 278 -5.83 -9.04 -15.49
N GLU A 279 -6.72 -8.12 -15.13
CA GLU A 279 -6.32 -6.75 -14.77
C GLU A 279 -5.39 -6.74 -13.54
N VAL A 280 -4.47 -5.77 -13.52
CA VAL A 280 -3.65 -5.52 -12.34
C VAL A 280 -4.57 -5.01 -11.23
N PRO A 281 -4.59 -5.62 -10.03
CA PRO A 281 -5.37 -5.08 -8.92
C PRO A 281 -5.02 -3.61 -8.68
N ASP A 282 -6.01 -2.74 -8.70
CA ASP A 282 -5.82 -1.33 -8.37
C ASP A 282 -5.73 -1.20 -6.84
N ASP A 283 -4.50 -1.16 -6.32
CA ASP A 283 -4.22 -0.92 -4.90
C ASP A 283 -4.45 0.55 -4.49
N SER A 284 -5.15 1.35 -5.31
CA SER A 284 -5.49 2.72 -4.95
C SER A 284 -6.54 2.77 -3.84
N ILE A 285 -6.42 3.76 -2.95
CA ILE A 285 -7.43 3.99 -1.91
C ILE A 285 -8.75 4.41 -2.55
N ARG A 286 -9.76 3.56 -2.37
CA ARG A 286 -11.14 3.74 -2.82
C ARG A 286 -12.11 3.99 -1.66
N PHE A 287 -13.27 4.54 -2.00
CA PHE A 287 -14.38 4.84 -1.08
C PHE A 287 -15.71 4.36 -1.66
N ASP A 288 -15.66 3.34 -2.52
CA ASP A 288 -16.86 2.71 -3.07
C ASP A 288 -17.80 2.28 -1.91
N ASP A 289 -19.09 2.52 -2.08
CA ASP A 289 -20.15 2.30 -1.07
C ASP A 289 -20.04 3.09 0.25
N ARG A 290 -19.12 4.07 0.34
CA ARG A 290 -19.01 4.97 1.49
C ARG A 290 -19.82 6.24 1.29
N VAL A 291 -20.47 6.71 2.35
CA VAL A 291 -21.19 7.99 2.37
C VAL A 291 -20.44 9.03 3.19
N ALA A 292 -20.09 10.14 2.56
CA ALA A 292 -19.34 11.23 3.19
C ALA A 292 -20.16 12.52 3.30
N ILE A 293 -20.18 13.09 4.50
CA ILE A 293 -20.69 14.44 4.77
C ILE A 293 -19.50 15.39 4.87
N ILE A 294 -19.49 16.45 4.08
CA ILE A 294 -18.50 17.52 4.18
C ILE A 294 -19.21 18.83 4.47
N THR A 295 -18.91 19.46 5.60
CA THR A 295 -19.50 20.75 5.98
C THR A 295 -18.66 21.90 5.42
N GLY A 296 -19.32 22.98 4.97
CA GLY A 296 -18.66 24.09 4.27
C GLY A 296 -18.02 23.65 2.95
N ALA A 297 -18.73 22.80 2.19
CA ALA A 297 -18.24 22.18 0.97
C ALA A 297 -18.53 22.96 -0.31
N GLY A 298 -19.15 24.14 -0.24
CA GLY A 298 -19.46 24.98 -1.41
C GLY A 298 -18.24 25.69 -2.00
N GLY A 299 -17.07 25.62 -1.35
CA GLY A 299 -15.82 26.19 -1.86
C GLY A 299 -14.59 25.78 -1.06
N GLY A 300 -13.41 26.26 -1.51
CA GLY A 300 -12.14 26.05 -0.81
C GLY A 300 -11.80 24.57 -0.55
N LEU A 301 -11.30 24.28 0.65
CA LEU A 301 -10.91 22.93 1.07
C LEU A 301 -12.08 21.94 1.02
N GLY A 302 -13.25 22.33 1.54
CA GLY A 302 -14.43 21.46 1.58
C GLY A 302 -14.87 20.99 0.19
N ARG A 303 -14.89 21.90 -0.80
CA ARG A 303 -15.19 21.54 -2.20
C ARG A 303 -14.19 20.51 -2.75
N VAL A 304 -12.90 20.72 -2.50
CA VAL A 304 -11.86 19.79 -3.00
C VAL A 304 -11.97 18.43 -2.32
N TYR A 305 -12.25 18.37 -1.01
CA TYR A 305 -12.50 17.09 -0.34
C TYR A 305 -13.70 16.35 -0.93
N ALA A 306 -14.79 17.07 -1.20
CA ALA A 306 -15.99 16.50 -1.81
C ALA A 306 -15.71 15.91 -3.20
N LEU A 307 -15.03 16.66 -4.08
CA LEU A 307 -14.68 16.22 -5.43
C LEU A 307 -13.71 15.03 -5.43
N GLU A 308 -12.67 15.07 -4.58
CA GLU A 308 -11.65 14.01 -4.55
C GLU A 308 -12.19 12.70 -3.95
N LEU A 309 -13.06 12.77 -2.93
CA LEU A 309 -13.78 11.59 -2.43
C LEU A 309 -14.73 11.02 -3.48
N ALA A 310 -15.46 11.89 -4.20
CA ALA A 310 -16.38 11.46 -5.26
C ALA A 310 -15.68 10.74 -6.42
N LYS A 311 -14.54 11.26 -6.90
CA LYS A 311 -13.70 10.60 -7.92
C LYS A 311 -13.25 9.19 -7.52
N ARG A 312 -13.21 8.94 -6.21
CA ARG A 312 -12.81 7.67 -5.60
C ARG A 312 -13.99 6.81 -5.15
N GLY A 313 -15.21 7.11 -5.60
CA GLY A 313 -16.39 6.26 -5.44
C GLY A 313 -17.31 6.60 -4.27
N ALA A 314 -16.98 7.60 -3.45
CA ALA A 314 -17.85 7.98 -2.34
C ALA A 314 -19.12 8.70 -2.83
N LYS A 315 -20.24 8.46 -2.13
CA LYS A 315 -21.47 9.25 -2.26
C LYS A 315 -21.41 10.44 -1.31
N ILE A 316 -21.72 11.63 -1.81
CA ILE A 316 -21.39 12.87 -1.09
C ILE A 316 -22.63 13.66 -0.66
N VAL A 317 -22.64 14.11 0.59
CA VAL A 317 -23.49 15.21 1.05
C VAL A 317 -22.65 16.47 1.11
N VAL A 318 -22.98 17.42 0.23
CA VAL A 318 -22.34 18.74 0.15
C VAL A 318 -23.14 19.69 1.02
N ASN A 319 -22.70 19.91 2.27
CA ASN A 319 -23.31 20.91 3.14
C ASN A 319 -22.62 22.27 2.95
N ASP A 320 -23.40 23.30 2.62
CA ASP A 320 -22.95 24.69 2.68
C ASP A 320 -24.13 25.63 2.95
N LEU A 321 -24.00 26.52 3.93
CA LEU A 321 -25.02 27.50 4.26
C LEU A 321 -25.15 28.57 3.16
N GLY A 322 -24.10 28.80 2.36
CA GLY A 322 -24.09 29.81 1.31
C GLY A 322 -23.93 31.25 1.81
N GLY A 323 -23.38 31.43 3.02
CA GLY A 323 -23.06 32.73 3.61
C GLY A 323 -21.65 33.22 3.26
N SER A 324 -21.38 34.50 3.53
CA SER A 324 -20.04 35.10 3.38
C SER A 324 -19.07 34.60 4.46
N ARG A 325 -17.76 34.73 4.22
CA ARG A 325 -16.68 34.26 5.13
C ARG A 325 -16.69 34.89 6.52
N ASP A 326 -17.17 36.12 6.59
CA ASP A 326 -17.31 36.81 7.85
C ASP A 326 -18.49 36.22 8.64
N GLY A 327 -19.45 35.57 7.97
CA GLY A 327 -20.68 35.02 8.54
C GLY A 327 -21.91 35.89 8.25
N SER A 328 -21.79 36.88 7.36
CA SER A 328 -22.92 37.70 6.89
C SER A 328 -23.62 37.09 5.66
N GLY A 329 -24.87 37.50 5.41
CA GLY A 329 -25.68 37.09 4.26
C GLY A 329 -26.77 36.06 4.60
N SER A 330 -27.93 36.18 3.95
CA SER A 330 -28.97 35.15 3.94
C SER A 330 -28.56 34.08 2.93
N GLY A 331 -28.27 32.87 3.40
CA GLY A 331 -27.72 31.76 2.62
C GLY A 331 -28.24 31.65 1.18
N SER A 332 -27.34 31.55 0.21
CA SER A 332 -27.68 31.20 -1.17
C SER A 332 -27.46 29.71 -1.38
N ALA A 333 -28.44 28.98 -1.94
CA ALA A 333 -28.27 27.56 -2.27
C ALA A 333 -27.15 27.31 -3.31
N SER A 334 -26.76 28.34 -4.06
CA SER A 334 -25.90 28.24 -5.25
C SER A 334 -24.54 27.55 -5.04
N PRO A 335 -23.78 27.73 -3.94
CA PRO A 335 -22.47 27.11 -3.79
C PRO A 335 -22.52 25.58 -3.63
N ALA A 336 -23.44 25.06 -2.81
CA ALA A 336 -23.58 23.61 -2.63
C ALA A 336 -24.08 22.94 -3.92
N ASP A 337 -25.05 23.55 -4.59
CA ASP A 337 -25.61 23.03 -5.85
C ASP A 337 -24.55 22.90 -6.95
N LYS A 338 -23.72 23.93 -7.12
CA LYS A 338 -22.62 23.90 -8.11
C LYS A 338 -21.67 22.74 -7.89
N VAL A 339 -21.30 22.46 -6.64
CA VAL A 339 -20.39 21.35 -6.32
C VAL A 339 -21.08 20.00 -6.53
N VAL A 340 -22.38 19.89 -6.22
CA VAL A 340 -23.17 18.69 -6.55
C VAL A 340 -23.21 18.45 -8.06
N ASP A 341 -23.42 19.49 -8.86
CA ASP A 341 -23.44 19.38 -10.33
C ASP A 341 -22.06 18.96 -10.88
N GLU A 342 -20.98 19.51 -10.33
CA GLU A 342 -19.61 19.09 -10.66
C GLU A 342 -19.36 17.62 -10.31
N ILE A 343 -19.82 17.15 -9.14
CA ILE A 343 -19.69 15.74 -8.73
C ILE A 343 -20.50 14.82 -9.66
N LYS A 344 -21.73 15.20 -9.99
CA LYS A 344 -22.57 14.44 -10.94
C LYS A 344 -21.97 14.39 -12.34
N ALA A 345 -21.33 15.47 -12.79
CA ALA A 345 -20.61 15.50 -14.06
C ALA A 345 -19.40 14.55 -14.09
N LEU A 346 -18.86 14.17 -12.92
CA LEU A 346 -17.82 13.14 -12.78
C LEU A 346 -18.39 11.71 -12.72
N GLY A 347 -19.72 11.54 -12.77
CA GLY A 347 -20.39 10.25 -12.71
C GLY A 347 -20.65 9.72 -11.30
N SER A 348 -20.51 10.56 -10.26
CA SER A 348 -20.71 10.17 -8.86
C SER A 348 -21.97 10.78 -8.25
N ASP A 349 -22.51 10.12 -7.23
CA ASP A 349 -23.74 10.57 -6.55
C ASP A 349 -23.45 11.66 -5.51
N ALA A 350 -24.23 12.74 -5.54
CA ALA A 350 -24.21 13.76 -4.50
C ALA A 350 -25.57 14.44 -4.28
N VAL A 351 -25.79 14.90 -3.04
CA VAL A 351 -26.94 15.73 -2.65
C VAL A 351 -26.46 16.99 -1.91
N ALA A 352 -27.15 18.11 -2.14
CA ALA A 352 -26.88 19.35 -1.44
C ALA A 352 -27.63 19.40 -0.10
N ASN A 353 -27.05 20.08 0.88
CA ASN A 353 -27.70 20.43 2.12
C ASN A 353 -27.34 21.89 2.50
N TYR A 354 -28.31 22.64 3.01
CA TYR A 354 -28.16 24.08 3.29
C TYR A 354 -28.35 24.43 4.78
N ASP A 355 -28.40 23.42 5.65
CA ASP A 355 -28.64 23.62 7.07
C ASP A 355 -27.43 24.24 7.79
N ASN A 356 -27.71 25.00 8.84
CA ASN A 356 -26.70 25.69 9.63
C ASN A 356 -26.13 24.77 10.73
N VAL A 357 -24.84 24.43 10.60
CA VAL A 357 -24.09 23.65 11.59
C VAL A 357 -24.15 24.25 13.01
N ALA A 358 -24.29 25.56 13.15
CA ALA A 358 -24.31 26.23 14.46
C ALA A 358 -25.55 25.89 15.31
N THR A 359 -26.54 25.18 14.75
CA THR A 359 -27.77 24.78 15.43
C THR A 359 -27.84 23.27 15.61
N VAL A 360 -28.49 22.82 16.70
CA VAL A 360 -28.70 21.38 16.95
C VAL A 360 -29.54 20.75 15.84
N GLU A 361 -30.62 21.42 15.45
CA GLU A 361 -31.53 20.98 14.37
C GLU A 361 -30.81 20.89 13.04
N GLY A 362 -30.00 21.89 12.69
CA GLY A 362 -29.22 21.86 11.45
C GLY A 362 -28.20 20.72 11.43
N GLY A 363 -27.53 20.45 12.56
CA GLY A 363 -26.63 19.31 12.69
C GLY A 363 -27.33 17.95 12.45
N GLU A 364 -28.54 17.78 13.00
CA GLU A 364 -29.37 16.60 12.76
C GLU A 364 -29.79 16.50 11.29
N ASN A 365 -30.32 17.58 10.71
CA ASN A 365 -30.80 17.61 9.33
C ASN A 365 -29.69 17.29 8.31
N ILE A 366 -28.46 17.73 8.55
CA ILE A 366 -27.29 17.39 7.70
C ILE A 366 -27.11 15.88 7.65
N VAL A 367 -27.15 15.20 8.82
CA VAL A 367 -27.00 13.75 8.91
C VAL A 367 -28.20 13.04 8.31
N GLN A 368 -29.42 13.53 8.57
CA GLN A 368 -30.64 13.00 7.95
C GLN A 368 -30.62 13.09 6.43
N SER A 369 -29.98 14.10 5.85
CA SER A 369 -29.83 14.23 4.39
C SER A 369 -29.04 13.05 3.82
N ALA A 370 -27.97 12.61 4.49
CA ALA A 370 -27.20 11.44 4.10
C ALA A 370 -28.00 10.14 4.26
N LEU A 371 -28.66 9.97 5.41
CA LEU A 371 -29.48 8.78 5.68
C LEU A 371 -30.64 8.64 4.70
N LYS A 372 -31.32 9.74 4.36
CA LYS A 372 -32.44 9.73 3.40
C LYS A 372 -31.98 9.46 1.96
N ALA A 373 -30.85 10.03 1.54
CA ALA A 373 -30.36 9.89 0.18
C ALA A 373 -29.66 8.55 -0.06
N PHE A 374 -28.89 8.08 0.92
CA PHE A 374 -27.92 6.98 0.73
C PHE A 374 -27.99 5.88 1.79
N GLY A 375 -28.84 6.02 2.82
CA GLY A 375 -29.11 4.99 3.82
C GLY A 375 -28.08 4.83 4.93
N ARG A 376 -26.94 5.55 4.89
CA ARG A 376 -25.85 5.42 5.86
C ARG A 376 -25.00 6.70 5.96
N VAL A 377 -24.11 6.73 6.96
CA VAL A 377 -23.04 7.73 7.12
C VAL A 377 -21.77 7.02 7.57
N ASP A 378 -20.68 7.24 6.82
CA ASP A 378 -19.38 6.60 7.08
C ASP A 378 -18.29 7.62 7.38
N ILE A 379 -18.35 8.78 6.74
CA ILE A 379 -17.31 9.81 6.81
C ILE A 379 -17.97 11.16 7.16
N VAL A 380 -17.39 11.89 8.12
CA VAL A 380 -17.75 13.29 8.42
C VAL A 380 -16.50 14.14 8.43
N ILE A 381 -16.44 15.16 7.57
CA ILE A 381 -15.37 16.16 7.57
C ILE A 381 -15.96 17.47 8.07
N ASN A 382 -15.66 17.80 9.34
CA ASN A 382 -16.08 19.05 9.98
C ASN A 382 -15.17 20.21 9.55
N ASN A 383 -15.47 20.78 8.38
CA ASN A 383 -14.67 21.82 7.73
C ASN A 383 -15.30 23.23 7.78
N ALA A 384 -16.62 23.34 7.99
CA ALA A 384 -17.31 24.63 8.06
C ALA A 384 -16.65 25.63 9.04
N GLY A 385 -16.66 26.92 8.66
CA GLY A 385 -15.94 27.93 9.42
C GLY A 385 -16.14 29.37 8.96
N ILE A 386 -15.93 30.31 9.88
CA ILE A 386 -16.01 31.76 9.68
C ILE A 386 -14.88 32.47 10.43
N LEU A 387 -14.64 33.75 10.13
CA LEU A 387 -13.66 34.58 10.85
C LEU A 387 -14.30 35.86 11.40
N ARG A 388 -13.94 36.20 12.65
CA ARG A 388 -14.33 37.46 13.34
C ARG A 388 -13.13 37.99 14.12
N ASP A 389 -12.07 38.32 13.40
CA ASP A 389 -10.77 38.70 13.98
C ASP A 389 -10.85 40.09 14.64
N LYS A 390 -10.47 40.16 15.92
CA LYS A 390 -10.35 41.37 16.74
C LYS A 390 -9.31 41.15 17.84
N SER A 391 -8.55 42.19 18.18
CA SER A 391 -7.73 42.14 19.41
C SER A 391 -8.63 41.88 20.62
N PHE A 392 -8.11 41.20 21.64
CA PHE A 392 -8.92 40.67 22.75
C PHE A 392 -9.89 41.69 23.38
N ILE A 393 -9.42 42.90 23.69
CA ILE A 393 -10.24 43.96 24.28
C ILE A 393 -11.29 44.53 23.31
N LYS A 394 -11.07 44.43 22.00
CA LYS A 394 -12.00 44.92 20.96
C LYS A 394 -12.96 43.83 20.46
N MET A 395 -12.84 42.61 20.96
CA MET A 395 -13.70 41.49 20.59
C MET A 395 -15.04 41.62 21.31
N THR A 396 -16.12 41.74 20.55
CA THR A 396 -17.47 41.75 21.12
C THR A 396 -17.91 40.33 21.49
N GLN A 397 -18.92 40.22 22.36
CA GLN A 397 -19.53 38.93 22.69
C GLN A 397 -20.02 38.18 21.45
N GLU A 398 -20.66 38.87 20.51
CA GLU A 398 -21.14 38.29 19.25
C GLU A 398 -20.00 37.72 18.39
N ASN A 399 -18.84 38.39 18.36
CA ASN A 399 -17.66 37.89 17.66
C ASN A 399 -17.14 36.59 18.27
N TRP A 400 -17.20 36.45 19.60
CA TRP A 400 -16.85 35.23 20.31
C TRP A 400 -17.87 34.12 20.03
N GLU A 401 -19.14 34.38 20.29
CA GLU A 401 -20.22 33.40 20.19
C GLU A 401 -20.37 32.83 18.79
N SER A 402 -20.32 33.67 17.75
CA SER A 402 -20.48 33.22 16.36
C SER A 402 -19.38 32.22 15.96
N VAL A 403 -18.13 32.52 16.31
CA VAL A 403 -16.97 31.66 15.98
C VAL A 403 -17.05 30.35 16.76
N MET A 404 -17.39 30.39 18.05
CA MET A 404 -17.57 29.17 18.85
C MET A 404 -18.73 28.31 18.34
N ALA A 405 -19.85 28.94 17.98
CA ALA A 405 -21.06 28.27 17.52
C ALA A 405 -20.85 27.54 16.19
N VAL A 406 -20.20 28.18 15.21
CA VAL A 406 -19.97 27.56 13.90
C VAL A 406 -18.88 26.47 13.97
N HIS A 407 -17.77 26.73 14.66
CA HIS A 407 -16.63 25.82 14.64
C HIS A 407 -16.76 24.67 15.64
N LEU A 408 -16.78 24.98 16.94
CA LEU A 408 -16.72 23.96 17.99
C LEU A 408 -18.08 23.32 18.20
N SER A 409 -19.11 24.14 18.46
CA SER A 409 -20.46 23.63 18.64
C SER A 409 -20.99 23.00 17.35
N GLY A 410 -20.68 23.58 16.18
CA GLY A 410 -21.10 23.02 14.91
C GLY A 410 -20.52 21.65 14.61
N ALA A 411 -19.23 21.44 14.86
CA ALA A 411 -18.64 20.11 14.77
C ALA A 411 -19.30 19.11 15.73
N TYR A 412 -19.66 19.54 16.95
CA TYR A 412 -20.42 18.72 17.88
C TYR A 412 -21.84 18.39 17.38
N HIS A 413 -22.59 19.39 16.89
CA HIS A 413 -23.97 19.21 16.42
C HIS A 413 -24.07 18.25 15.24
N VAL A 414 -23.08 18.23 14.34
CA VAL A 414 -23.05 17.30 13.21
C VAL A 414 -22.48 15.94 13.63
N SER A 415 -21.38 15.93 14.38
CA SER A 415 -20.71 14.67 14.73
C SER A 415 -21.54 13.80 15.67
N ARG A 416 -22.33 14.38 16.59
CA ARG A 416 -23.14 13.60 17.55
C ARG A 416 -24.17 12.68 16.87
N PRO A 417 -25.07 13.16 16.00
CA PRO A 417 -25.99 12.28 15.26
C PRO A 417 -25.26 11.35 14.28
N ALA A 418 -24.20 11.81 13.63
CA ALA A 418 -23.41 10.97 12.73
C ALA A 418 -22.74 9.80 13.48
N PHE A 419 -22.17 10.06 14.66
CA PHE A 419 -21.52 9.05 15.49
C PHE A 419 -22.52 7.97 15.94
N LYS A 420 -23.77 8.34 16.22
CA LYS A 420 -24.85 7.39 16.49
C LYS A 420 -25.06 6.45 15.29
N ALA A 421 -25.18 6.98 14.08
CA ALA A 421 -25.35 6.18 12.86
C ALA A 421 -24.11 5.32 12.55
N MET A 422 -22.90 5.87 12.71
CA MET A 422 -21.63 5.14 12.51
C MET A 422 -21.49 3.95 13.47
N LYS A 423 -21.95 4.11 14.71
CA LYS A 423 -21.94 3.05 15.73
C LYS A 423 -22.84 1.88 15.31
N GLU A 424 -23.99 2.15 14.71
CA GLU A 424 -24.89 1.11 14.20
C GLU A 424 -24.24 0.30 13.05
N ASN A 425 -23.33 0.93 12.29
CA ASN A 425 -22.61 0.31 11.17
C ASN A 425 -21.23 -0.28 11.54
N ASN A 426 -20.78 -0.16 12.79
CA ASN A 426 -19.41 -0.51 13.22
C ASN A 426 -18.31 0.05 12.29
N TYR A 427 -18.52 1.26 11.79
CA TYR A 427 -17.55 1.96 10.96
C TYR A 427 -17.79 3.47 11.02
N GLY A 428 -16.72 4.24 11.20
CA GLY A 428 -16.79 5.70 11.09
C GLY A 428 -15.42 6.35 10.92
N ARG A 429 -15.39 7.47 10.20
CA ARG A 429 -14.20 8.31 10.03
C ARG A 429 -14.60 9.76 10.20
N ILE A 430 -14.01 10.44 11.18
CA ILE A 430 -14.33 11.83 11.49
C ILE A 430 -13.06 12.66 11.41
N ILE A 431 -13.11 13.73 10.62
CA ILE A 431 -12.04 14.72 10.52
C ILE A 431 -12.49 16.02 11.19
N MET A 432 -11.64 16.50 12.08
CA MET A 432 -11.74 17.84 12.66
C MET A 432 -10.77 18.79 11.96
N THR A 433 -11.19 20.00 11.66
CA THR A 433 -10.31 21.02 11.05
C THR A 433 -9.85 22.03 12.11
N THR A 434 -8.66 21.82 12.69
CA THR A 434 -7.97 22.81 13.53
C THR A 434 -7.21 23.83 12.67
N SER A 435 -6.25 24.56 13.24
CA SER A 435 -5.36 25.47 12.51
C SER A 435 -4.05 25.69 13.29
N ALA A 436 -3.01 26.20 12.62
CA ALA A 436 -1.80 26.66 13.31
C ALA A 436 -2.11 27.73 14.37
N ALA A 437 -3.09 28.61 14.11
CA ALA A 437 -3.57 29.58 15.09
C ALA A 437 -4.21 28.91 16.32
N GLY A 438 -4.90 27.78 16.16
CA GLY A 438 -5.40 26.98 17.28
C GLY A 438 -4.27 26.33 18.07
N LEU A 439 -3.29 25.74 17.39
CA LEU A 439 -2.19 25.00 18.02
C LEU A 439 -1.17 25.90 18.72
N TYR A 440 -0.88 27.08 18.17
CA TYR A 440 0.24 27.92 18.59
C TYR A 440 -0.16 29.36 18.97
N GLY A 441 -1.43 29.73 18.75
CA GLY A 441 -1.92 31.09 18.92
C GLY A 441 -1.66 31.97 17.70
N ASN A 442 -2.49 33.01 17.54
CA ASN A 442 -2.27 34.09 16.57
C ASN A 442 -2.87 35.40 17.11
N PHE A 443 -2.20 36.52 16.85
CA PHE A 443 -2.66 37.82 17.36
C PHE A 443 -4.02 38.19 16.77
N GLY A 444 -4.96 38.63 17.61
CA GLY A 444 -6.30 39.05 17.18
C GLY A 444 -7.28 37.91 16.90
N GLN A 445 -6.92 36.67 17.24
CA GLN A 445 -7.71 35.46 16.93
C GLN A 445 -8.10 34.65 18.17
N THR A 446 -8.28 35.28 19.35
CA THR A 446 -8.56 34.54 20.60
C THR A 446 -9.78 33.61 20.49
N ASN A 447 -10.90 34.08 19.93
CA ASN A 447 -12.09 33.27 19.63
C ASN A 447 -11.77 32.09 18.69
N TYR A 448 -11.10 32.35 17.56
CA TYR A 448 -10.79 31.35 16.55
C TYR A 448 -9.80 30.31 17.06
N SER A 449 -8.71 30.73 17.69
CA SER A 449 -7.72 29.85 18.34
C SER A 449 -8.38 28.96 19.40
N SER A 450 -9.23 29.53 20.27
CA SER A 450 -9.97 28.75 21.28
C SER A 450 -10.89 27.71 20.65
N ALA A 451 -11.67 28.09 19.63
CA ALA A 451 -12.54 27.15 18.94
C ALA A 451 -11.74 26.02 18.25
N LYS A 452 -10.66 26.37 17.55
CA LYS A 452 -9.85 25.42 16.78
C LYS A 452 -9.06 24.45 17.65
N LEU A 453 -8.55 24.88 18.81
CA LEU A 453 -7.93 23.95 19.77
C LEU A 453 -8.98 23.14 20.53
N GLY A 454 -10.18 23.69 20.75
CA GLY A 454 -11.32 22.96 21.30
C GLY A 454 -11.69 21.72 20.47
N LEU A 455 -11.55 21.79 19.14
CA LEU A 455 -11.75 20.65 18.25
C LEU A 455 -10.75 19.50 18.50
N VAL A 456 -9.52 19.80 18.89
CA VAL A 456 -8.54 18.79 19.32
C VAL A 456 -9.00 18.12 20.62
N GLY A 457 -9.55 18.89 21.56
CA GLY A 457 -10.15 18.36 22.78
C GLY A 457 -11.34 17.42 22.50
N LEU A 458 -12.22 17.81 21.57
CA LEU A 458 -13.34 16.98 21.12
C LEU A 458 -12.83 15.66 20.51
N MET A 459 -11.84 15.73 19.61
CA MET A 459 -11.22 14.54 19.00
C MET A 459 -10.60 13.62 20.07
N ASN A 460 -9.88 14.18 21.04
CA ASN A 460 -9.20 13.40 22.09
C ASN A 460 -10.15 12.53 22.91
N THR A 461 -11.41 12.94 23.04
CA THR A 461 -12.45 12.16 23.72
C THR A 461 -13.10 11.18 22.74
N LEU A 462 -13.50 11.64 21.56
CA LEU A 462 -14.21 10.79 20.58
C LEU A 462 -13.35 9.62 20.06
N LYS A 463 -12.02 9.76 19.98
CA LYS A 463 -11.13 8.65 19.61
C LYS A 463 -11.25 7.45 20.56
N LEU A 464 -11.50 7.71 21.85
CA LEU A 464 -11.64 6.69 22.89
C LEU A 464 -13.04 6.08 22.85
N GLU A 465 -14.07 6.93 22.75
CA GLU A 465 -15.46 6.47 22.67
C GLU A 465 -15.76 5.64 21.42
N GLY A 466 -15.05 5.92 20.32
CA GLY A 466 -15.23 5.30 19.01
C GLY A 466 -14.46 3.99 18.80
N GLN A 467 -13.46 3.71 19.63
CA GLN A 467 -12.50 2.63 19.41
C GLN A 467 -13.17 1.26 19.21
N LYS A 468 -14.14 0.93 20.07
CA LYS A 468 -14.89 -0.34 20.03
C LYS A 468 -15.84 -0.50 18.84
N TYR A 469 -16.11 0.57 18.10
CA TYR A 469 -17.03 0.58 16.96
C TYR A 469 -16.31 0.87 15.65
N ASN A 470 -14.96 0.80 15.62
CA ASN A 470 -14.15 1.17 14.45
C ASN A 470 -14.46 2.60 13.93
N ILE A 471 -14.74 3.50 14.86
CA ILE A 471 -14.89 4.93 14.57
C ILE A 471 -13.56 5.61 14.92
N LYS A 472 -12.89 6.13 13.89
CA LYS A 472 -11.61 6.83 14.02
C LYS A 472 -11.81 8.32 13.87
N VAL A 473 -11.16 9.10 14.73
CA VAL A 473 -11.28 10.56 14.73
C VAL A 473 -9.89 11.17 14.70
N ASN A 474 -9.60 11.96 13.68
CA ASN A 474 -8.31 12.64 13.49
C ASN A 474 -8.52 14.13 13.24
N THR A 475 -7.45 14.91 13.40
CA THR A 475 -7.49 16.36 13.22
C THR A 475 -6.47 16.80 12.18
N ILE A 476 -6.85 17.74 11.31
CA ILE A 476 -5.94 18.40 10.38
C ILE A 476 -5.82 19.89 10.68
N ALA A 477 -4.59 20.40 10.59
CA ALA A 477 -4.23 21.82 10.59
C ALA A 477 -3.80 22.20 9.16
N PRO A 478 -4.75 22.60 8.30
CA PRO A 478 -4.44 22.87 6.90
C PRO A 478 -3.67 24.19 6.75
N LEU A 479 -2.71 24.19 5.83
CA LEU A 479 -2.10 25.38 5.24
C LEU A 479 -2.52 25.43 3.77
N ALA A 480 -3.55 26.22 3.48
CA ALA A 480 -4.00 26.45 2.12
C ALA A 480 -4.16 27.95 1.88
N ALA A 481 -3.74 28.40 0.70
CA ALA A 481 -4.10 29.70 0.18
C ALA A 481 -5.62 29.81 0.18
N SER A 482 -6.08 30.93 0.68
CA SER A 482 -7.49 31.28 0.59
C SER A 482 -7.57 32.65 -0.07
N ARG A 483 -8.73 33.00 -0.63
CA ARG A 483 -9.03 34.35 -1.13
C ARG A 483 -8.75 35.50 -0.13
N LEU A 484 -8.44 35.22 1.15
CA LEU A 484 -8.14 36.22 2.19
C LEU A 484 -6.66 36.61 2.26
N THR A 485 -5.76 35.82 1.69
CA THR A 485 -4.30 36.08 1.75
C THR A 485 -3.74 36.52 0.40
N GLU A 486 -4.61 36.68 -0.60
CA GLU A 486 -4.31 36.92 -2.03
C GLU A 486 -3.45 38.16 -2.26
N ASP A 487 -3.68 39.21 -1.48
CA ASP A 487 -2.93 40.47 -1.58
C ASP A 487 -1.63 40.49 -0.72
N ILE A 488 -1.36 39.44 0.06
CA ILE A 488 -0.27 39.40 1.06
C ILE A 488 0.93 38.60 0.55
N PHE A 489 0.71 37.56 -0.26
CA PHE A 489 1.77 36.66 -0.70
C PHE A 489 2.01 36.70 -2.21
N PRO A 490 3.24 36.39 -2.69
CA PRO A 490 3.54 36.31 -4.11
C PRO A 490 2.66 35.27 -4.84
N PRO A 491 2.36 35.45 -6.15
CA PRO A 491 1.56 34.51 -6.93
C PRO A 491 2.03 33.04 -6.84
N ASP A 492 3.34 32.79 -6.87
CA ASP A 492 3.93 31.44 -6.75
C ASP A 492 3.58 30.73 -5.43
N PHE A 493 3.28 31.48 -4.37
CA PHE A 493 2.84 30.92 -3.09
C PHE A 493 1.44 30.31 -3.22
N PHE A 494 0.55 30.91 -4.02
CA PHE A 494 -0.81 30.41 -4.24
C PHE A 494 -0.83 29.09 -5.00
N GLU A 495 0.00 28.97 -6.04
CA GLU A 495 0.13 27.72 -6.79
C GLU A 495 0.60 26.57 -5.90
N LYS A 496 1.50 26.86 -4.96
CA LYS A 496 2.05 25.86 -4.03
C LYS A 496 1.14 25.59 -2.83
N THR A 497 0.15 26.42 -2.55
CA THR A 497 -0.73 26.24 -1.36
C THR A 497 -2.18 25.99 -1.75
N ARG A 498 -2.43 25.52 -2.99
CA ARG A 498 -3.76 25.12 -3.42
C ARG A 498 -4.36 24.04 -2.51
N PRO A 499 -5.70 24.02 -2.29
CA PRO A 499 -6.36 23.06 -1.42
C PRO A 499 -6.08 21.58 -1.75
N GLU A 500 -5.75 21.28 -3.01
CA GLU A 500 -5.36 19.96 -3.50
C GLU A 500 -4.12 19.41 -2.79
N PHE A 501 -3.21 20.27 -2.30
CA PHE A 501 -2.06 19.84 -1.51
C PHE A 501 -2.41 19.38 -0.09
N VAL A 502 -3.64 19.60 0.36
CA VAL A 502 -4.14 19.15 1.67
C VAL A 502 -4.97 17.88 1.53
N SER A 503 -5.73 17.74 0.44
CA SER A 503 -6.70 16.66 0.26
C SER A 503 -6.16 15.23 0.46
N PRO A 504 -4.94 14.84 0.05
CA PRO A 504 -4.51 13.44 0.11
C PRO A 504 -4.45 12.89 1.53
N ILE A 505 -3.94 13.66 2.50
CA ILE A 505 -3.88 13.20 3.89
C ILE A 505 -5.29 13.12 4.51
N VAL A 506 -6.20 14.02 4.14
CA VAL A 506 -7.59 13.99 4.62
C VAL A 506 -8.30 12.73 4.11
N LEU A 507 -8.17 12.44 2.82
CA LEU A 507 -8.71 11.22 2.22
C LEU A 507 -8.10 9.97 2.86
N TYR A 508 -6.76 9.91 2.99
CA TYR A 508 -6.11 8.78 3.67
C TYR A 508 -6.67 8.58 5.08
N LEU A 509 -6.80 9.63 5.90
CA LEU A 509 -7.37 9.51 7.25
C LEU A 509 -8.84 9.09 7.27
N CYS A 510 -9.56 9.27 6.15
CA CYS A 510 -10.92 8.78 5.95
C CYS A 510 -10.99 7.36 5.37
N SER A 511 -9.88 6.73 5.00
CA SER A 511 -9.91 5.43 4.34
C SER A 511 -10.12 4.28 5.33
N GLU A 512 -10.59 3.15 4.81
CA GLU A 512 -10.65 1.91 5.58
C GLU A 512 -9.25 1.45 6.01
N GLU A 513 -8.27 1.57 5.12
CA GLU A 513 -6.87 1.19 5.32
C GLU A 513 -6.16 1.97 6.42
N CYS A 514 -6.61 3.18 6.76
CA CYS A 514 -5.95 4.00 7.78
C CYS A 514 -6.15 3.37 9.17
N PRO A 515 -5.08 2.95 9.87
CA PRO A 515 -5.20 2.39 11.21
C PRO A 515 -5.31 3.48 12.30
N VAL A 516 -5.05 4.75 11.94
CA VAL A 516 -4.79 5.83 12.88
C VAL A 516 -6.07 6.46 13.41
N THR A 517 -6.13 6.67 14.72
CA THR A 517 -7.10 7.54 15.39
C THR A 517 -6.35 8.39 16.42
N GLY A 518 -6.81 9.60 16.68
CA GLY A 518 -6.25 10.45 17.72
C GLY A 518 -5.14 11.40 17.30
N ASN A 519 -4.76 11.41 16.02
CA ASN A 519 -3.60 12.18 15.57
C ASN A 519 -3.99 13.57 15.05
N ILE A 520 -3.02 14.48 15.12
CA ILE A 520 -3.09 15.82 14.54
C ILE A 520 -2.02 15.91 13.45
N TYR A 521 -2.38 16.45 12.28
CA TYR A 521 -1.43 16.64 11.18
C TYR A 521 -1.45 18.07 10.65
N ASN A 522 -0.28 18.68 10.47
CA ASN A 522 -0.14 19.81 9.58
C ASN A 522 -0.13 19.31 8.13
N ALA A 523 -0.79 20.03 7.24
CA ALA A 523 -0.91 19.62 5.84
C ALA A 523 -0.99 20.83 4.91
N GLY A 524 -0.05 20.95 3.97
CA GLY A 524 -0.09 21.98 2.95
C GLY A 524 1.22 22.07 2.16
N ALA A 525 1.15 22.57 0.93
CA ALA A 525 2.29 22.68 0.02
C ALA A 525 3.10 21.39 -0.21
N GLY A 526 2.43 20.23 -0.12
CA GLY A 526 3.08 18.92 -0.24
C GLY A 526 3.88 18.51 1.00
N CYS A 527 3.87 19.32 2.06
CA CYS A 527 4.50 19.02 3.34
C CYS A 527 3.46 18.53 4.35
N PHE A 528 3.75 17.42 5.01
CA PHE A 528 2.91 16.81 6.04
C PHE A 528 3.76 16.45 7.25
N ASN A 529 3.33 16.84 8.45
CA ASN A 529 3.95 16.41 9.70
C ASN A 529 2.90 16.13 10.76
N ARG A 530 3.18 15.15 11.63
CA ARG A 530 2.37 14.90 12.83
C ARG A 530 2.65 16.00 13.86
N VAL A 531 1.61 16.41 14.57
CA VAL A 531 1.66 17.26 15.77
C VAL A 531 1.18 16.42 16.96
N ALA A 532 1.81 16.59 18.11
CA ALA A 532 1.49 15.84 19.33
C ALA A 532 1.60 16.72 20.57
N MET A 533 0.79 16.42 21.59
CA MET A 533 0.94 16.98 22.93
C MET A 533 1.92 16.11 23.71
N MET A 534 2.99 16.72 24.21
CA MET A 534 4.06 16.03 24.93
C MET A 534 4.13 16.55 26.37
N THR A 535 4.41 15.65 27.31
CA THR A 535 4.62 16.01 28.72
C THR A 535 6.01 15.58 29.15
N GLY A 536 6.75 16.45 29.83
CA GLY A 536 8.04 16.10 30.44
C GLY A 536 7.90 15.01 31.53
N ALA A 537 9.02 14.44 31.98
CA ALA A 537 9.02 13.33 32.94
C ALA A 537 8.45 13.67 34.33
N GLY A 538 8.26 14.95 34.64
CA GLY A 538 7.85 15.42 35.96
C GLY A 538 9.01 15.48 36.96
N THR A 539 8.81 16.19 38.07
CA THR A 539 9.82 16.36 39.12
C THR A 539 9.15 16.33 40.48
N VAL A 540 9.58 15.40 41.33
CA VAL A 540 9.18 15.35 42.74
C VAL A 540 10.01 16.37 43.49
N VAL A 541 9.39 17.48 43.87
CA VAL A 541 10.08 18.60 44.55
C VAL A 541 10.18 18.41 46.07
N LYS A 542 9.40 17.47 46.62
CA LYS A 542 9.39 17.12 48.05
C LYS A 542 8.99 15.66 48.25
N GLY A 543 9.38 15.07 49.39
CA GLY A 543 9.02 13.70 49.74
C GLY A 543 7.51 13.49 49.86
N ALA A 544 7.05 12.24 49.73
CA ALA A 544 5.63 11.88 49.66
C ALA A 544 4.77 12.31 50.87
N ASN A 545 5.39 12.60 52.02
CA ASN A 545 4.71 12.99 53.27
C ASN A 545 4.95 14.45 53.65
N GLU A 546 5.46 15.27 52.73
CA GLU A 546 5.79 16.68 52.96
C GLU A 546 5.06 17.57 51.96
N PHE A 547 4.62 18.74 52.41
CA PHE A 547 3.98 19.72 51.52
C PHE A 547 5.06 20.53 50.78
N PRO A 548 4.95 20.67 49.44
CA PRO A 548 5.87 21.51 48.69
C PRO A 548 5.65 22.99 49.01
N THR A 549 6.74 23.74 49.11
CA THR A 549 6.72 25.21 49.24
C THR A 549 6.96 25.90 47.90
N VAL A 550 6.72 27.20 47.84
CA VAL A 550 7.08 28.03 46.67
C VAL A 550 8.58 27.97 46.40
N ASP A 551 9.40 27.94 47.45
CA ASP A 551 10.86 27.88 47.34
C ASP A 551 11.33 26.53 46.77
N ASP A 552 10.68 25.42 47.11
CA ASP A 552 10.97 24.10 46.52
C ASP A 552 10.70 24.12 44.99
N ILE A 553 9.64 24.79 44.54
CA ILE A 553 9.34 24.98 43.12
C ILE A 553 10.40 25.84 42.44
N VAL A 554 10.84 26.94 43.08
CA VAL A 554 11.88 27.82 42.53
C VAL A 554 13.22 27.09 42.42
N ALA A 555 13.56 26.28 43.42
CA ALA A 555 14.77 25.47 43.44
C ALA A 555 14.79 24.44 42.29
N GLN A 556 13.65 23.79 42.03
CA GLN A 556 13.53 22.73 41.01
C GLN A 556 12.98 23.21 39.66
N LYS A 557 12.87 24.52 39.44
CA LYS A 557 12.26 25.11 38.22
C LYS A 557 12.87 24.64 36.90
N ALA A 558 14.15 24.27 36.89
CA ALA A 558 14.85 23.81 35.71
C ALA A 558 14.38 22.40 35.31
N ASP A 559 14.28 21.51 36.29
CA ASP A 559 13.82 20.14 36.09
C ASP A 559 12.33 20.09 35.73
N ILE A 560 11.50 20.91 36.39
CA ILE A 560 10.06 21.03 36.11
C ILE A 560 9.80 21.44 34.65
N LYS A 561 10.64 22.32 34.09
CA LYS A 561 10.52 22.81 32.70
C LYS A 561 11.19 21.90 31.67
N SER A 562 11.87 20.85 32.11
CA SER A 562 12.64 19.99 31.22
C SER A 562 11.71 19.17 30.32
N MET A 563 11.99 19.20 29.02
CA MET A 563 11.38 18.30 28.03
C MET A 563 12.28 17.11 27.72
N SER A 564 13.38 16.95 28.46
CA SER A 564 14.17 15.71 28.42
C SER A 564 13.30 14.55 28.86
N LYS A 565 13.27 13.47 28.07
CA LYS A 565 12.38 12.31 28.26
C LYS A 565 10.88 12.63 28.17
N ALA A 566 10.50 13.73 27.51
CA ALA A 566 9.09 14.00 27.26
C ALA A 566 8.46 12.91 26.40
N LYS A 567 7.22 12.56 26.69
CA LYS A 567 6.46 11.54 25.94
C LYS A 567 5.04 12.00 25.64
N GLU A 568 4.46 11.35 24.63
CA GLU A 568 3.05 11.49 24.26
C GLU A 568 2.21 10.53 25.10
N TYR A 569 0.99 10.96 25.43
CA TYR A 569 0.00 10.12 26.10
C TYR A 569 -1.19 9.86 25.20
N TYR A 570 -1.60 8.60 25.11
CA TYR A 570 -2.78 8.24 24.33
C TYR A 570 -4.07 8.67 25.04
N GLN A 571 -4.13 8.48 26.36
CA GLN A 571 -5.27 8.80 27.22
C GLN A 571 -4.83 9.34 28.60
N LEU A 572 -5.79 9.92 29.34
CA LEU A 572 -5.56 10.55 30.65
C LEU A 572 -4.94 9.59 31.68
N ASN A 573 -5.45 8.36 31.77
CA ASN A 573 -5.04 7.42 32.83
C ASN A 573 -3.56 7.03 32.73
N ASP A 574 -3.00 7.00 31.51
CA ASP A 574 -1.58 6.69 31.30
C ASP A 574 -0.71 7.79 31.96
N GLN A 575 -1.08 9.06 31.75
CA GLN A 575 -0.37 10.20 32.33
C GLN A 575 -0.50 10.24 33.86
N VAL A 576 -1.69 9.98 34.39
CA VAL A 576 -1.92 9.94 35.85
C VAL A 576 -1.13 8.79 36.49
N GLY A 577 -1.06 7.63 35.83
CA GLY A 577 -0.27 6.48 36.28
C GLY A 577 1.20 6.83 36.47
N ASP A 578 1.82 7.49 35.50
CA ASP A 578 3.22 7.92 35.63
C ASP A 578 3.44 8.93 36.77
N ALA A 579 2.49 9.87 36.95
CA ALA A 579 2.57 10.84 38.03
C ALA A 579 2.51 10.17 39.42
N LEU A 580 1.72 9.10 39.57
CA LEU A 580 1.65 8.31 40.82
C LEU A 580 2.93 7.51 41.04
N LEU A 581 3.45 6.83 40.01
CA LEU A 581 4.70 6.06 40.09
C LEU A 581 5.92 6.91 40.43
N ALA A 582 5.91 8.21 40.10
CA ALA A 582 6.97 9.13 40.45
C ALA A 582 7.19 9.23 41.98
N PHE A 583 6.18 8.94 42.80
CA PHE A 583 6.27 8.90 44.26
C PHE A 583 6.68 7.52 44.82
N GLU A 584 6.66 6.47 43.99
CA GLU A 584 6.99 5.08 44.38
C GLU A 584 8.43 4.67 44.05
N ALA A 585 9.14 5.44 43.21
CA ALA A 585 10.51 5.11 42.83
C ALA A 585 11.44 5.09 44.07
N PRO A 586 12.16 3.98 44.35
CA PRO A 586 13.15 3.97 45.42
C PRO A 586 14.23 4.98 45.07
N LYS A 587 14.61 5.82 46.04
CA LYS A 587 15.78 6.69 45.92
C LYS A 587 16.95 5.83 45.41
N GLN A 588 17.47 6.11 44.22
CA GLN A 588 18.73 5.51 43.80
C GLN A 588 19.80 5.87 44.86
N PRO A 589 20.65 4.91 45.25
CA PRO A 589 21.61 5.07 46.33
C PRO A 589 22.64 6.19 46.09
#